data_AF-A0AAV9LXR9-F1
#
_entry.id   AF-A0AAV9LXR9-F1
#
_cell.length_a   1.000
_cell.length_b   1.000
_cell.length_c   1.000
_cell.angle_alpha   90.00
_cell.angle_beta   90.00
_cell.angle_gamma   90.00
#
_symmetry.space_group_name_H-M   'P 1'
#
loop_
_entity.id
_entity.type
_entity.pdbx_description
1 polymer ?
#
loop_
_entity_poly.entity_id
_entity_poly.type
_entity_poly.pdbx_seq_one_letter_code
_entity_poly.pdbx_strand_id
1 'polypeptide(L)'
;MSSPLSLLLQWLSFFLILCQIFYASQADLGTASQYSPPYTPSACFGSDSTQFPSSNFFAAASEGIWDDGAACGRQYLISCISSVLPKACKPGETIQIKIVDRAQNITSTPTRQGTTMVLSTAALAAIADSNAPSLNIDFRQV
;
A
#
# COMPACT_ATOMS: atom_id res chain seq x y z
N MET A 1 -26.50 -26.53 -40.13
CA MET A 1 -26.34 -25.12 -40.57
C MET A 1 -26.69 -24.25 -39.37
N SER A 2 -25.69 -23.78 -38.64
CA SER A 2 -25.90 -22.91 -37.47
C SER A 2 -26.45 -21.57 -37.97
N SER A 3 -27.51 -21.06 -37.34
CA SER A 3 -28.08 -19.78 -37.72
C SER A 3 -27.12 -18.63 -37.38
N PRO A 4 -27.01 -17.58 -38.21
CA PRO A 4 -26.10 -16.46 -37.97
C PRO A 4 -26.35 -15.77 -36.62
N LEU A 5 -27.58 -15.82 -36.12
CA LEU A 5 -27.98 -15.32 -34.81
C LEU A 5 -27.32 -16.09 -33.64
N SER A 6 -27.14 -17.40 -33.77
CA SER A 6 -26.52 -18.24 -32.73
C SER A 6 -25.02 -17.94 -32.59
N LEU A 7 -24.34 -17.66 -33.70
CA LEU A 7 -22.92 -17.28 -33.71
C LEU A 7 -22.72 -15.89 -33.08
N LEU A 8 -23.65 -14.97 -33.37
CA LEU A 8 -23.63 -13.60 -32.83
C LEU A 8 -23.86 -13.59 -31.31
N LEU A 9 -24.78 -14.42 -30.81
CA LEU A 9 -25.02 -14.59 -29.37
C LEU A 9 -23.80 -15.19 -28.65
N GLN A 10 -23.12 -16.16 -29.28
CA GLN A 10 -21.90 -16.77 -28.72
C GLN A 10 -20.76 -15.77 -28.61
N TRP A 11 -20.53 -14.94 -29.62
CA TRP A 11 -19.51 -13.89 -29.55
C TRP A 11 -19.84 -12.80 -28.54
N LEU A 12 -21.11 -12.40 -28.44
CA LEU A 12 -21.53 -11.44 -27.41
C LEU A 12 -21.29 -11.99 -26.00
N SER A 13 -21.62 -13.26 -25.78
CA SER A 13 -21.39 -13.94 -24.49
C SER A 13 -19.91 -14.03 -24.15
N PHE A 14 -19.07 -14.38 -25.14
CA PHE A 14 -17.62 -14.45 -24.95
C PHE A 14 -17.01 -13.08 -24.63
N PHE A 15 -17.46 -12.01 -25.33
CA PHE A 15 -17.02 -10.64 -25.07
C PHE A 15 -17.40 -10.16 -23.66
N LEU A 16 -18.64 -10.45 -23.22
CA LEU A 16 -19.10 -10.12 -21.86
C LEU A 16 -18.27 -10.85 -20.79
N ILE A 17 -17.96 -12.14 -21.00
CA ILE A 17 -17.10 -12.91 -20.09
C ILE A 17 -15.68 -12.31 -20.04
N LEU A 18 -15.10 -11.93 -21.19
CA LEU A 18 -13.81 -11.26 -21.25
C LEU A 18 -13.81 -9.93 -20.49
N CYS A 19 -14.83 -9.08 -20.67
CA CYS A 19 -14.97 -7.83 -19.91
C CYS A 19 -14.98 -8.07 -18.40
N GLN A 20 -15.65 -9.12 -17.91
CA GLN A 20 -15.72 -9.46 -16.48
C GLN A 20 -14.35 -9.87 -15.90
N ILE A 21 -13.49 -10.53 -16.70
CA ILE A 21 -12.14 -10.93 -16.26
C ILE A 21 -11.22 -9.70 -16.08
N PHE A 22 -11.39 -8.64 -16.88
CA PHE A 22 -10.59 -7.41 -16.76
C PHE A 22 -10.94 -6.54 -15.55
N TYR A 23 -12.05 -6.81 -14.84
CA TYR A 23 -12.35 -6.15 -13.56
C TYR A 23 -11.59 -6.77 -12.37
N ALA A 24 -10.77 -7.80 -12.59
CA ALA A 24 -10.03 -8.46 -11.53
C ALA A 24 -8.81 -7.65 -11.04
N SER A 25 -8.95 -7.15 -9.80
CA SER A 25 -7.96 -6.63 -8.84
C SER A 25 -7.06 -5.46 -9.26
N GLN A 26 -7.42 -4.24 -8.81
CA GLN A 26 -6.53 -3.08 -8.73
C GLN A 26 -5.70 -3.09 -7.42
N ALA A 27 -5.04 -4.22 -7.12
CA ALA A 27 -4.17 -4.32 -5.95
C ALA A 27 -2.72 -4.42 -6.43
N ASP A 28 -1.92 -3.42 -6.09
CA ASP A 28 -0.49 -3.44 -6.31
C ASP A 28 0.19 -4.23 -5.21
N LEU A 29 1.29 -4.88 -5.55
CA LEU A 29 2.11 -5.65 -4.61
C LEU A 29 3.38 -4.87 -4.28
N GLY A 30 3.74 -4.86 -3.01
CA GLY A 30 4.91 -4.15 -2.54
C GLY A 30 5.50 -4.74 -1.28
N THR A 31 6.47 -4.02 -0.75
CA THR A 31 7.06 -4.33 0.55
C THR A 31 6.92 -3.15 1.49
N ALA A 32 6.81 -3.45 2.77
CA ALA A 32 6.75 -2.45 3.83
C ALA A 32 7.82 -2.73 4.89
N SER A 33 8.38 -1.68 5.46
CA SER A 33 9.20 -1.74 6.67
C SER A 33 8.67 -0.74 7.69
N GLN A 34 9.35 -0.55 8.82
CA GLN A 34 8.96 0.39 9.86
C GLN A 34 10.03 1.46 10.10
N TYR A 35 9.60 2.67 10.49
CA TYR A 35 10.45 3.72 11.06
C TYR A 35 9.84 4.27 12.35
N SER A 36 10.68 4.81 13.23
CA SER A 36 10.30 5.27 14.57
C SER A 36 10.30 6.80 14.66
N PRO A 37 9.66 7.39 15.69
CA PRO A 37 9.80 8.81 15.95
C PRO A 37 11.28 9.23 16.13
N PRO A 38 11.61 10.52 15.91
CA PRO A 38 10.69 11.61 15.54
C PRO A 38 10.21 11.50 14.08
N TYR A 39 8.92 11.79 13.86
CA TYR A 39 8.29 11.76 12.53
C TYR A 39 8.30 13.11 11.81
N THR A 40 8.81 14.14 12.49
CA THR A 40 8.97 15.50 11.98
C THR A 40 10.43 15.95 12.18
N PRO A 41 10.98 16.80 11.30
CA PRO A 41 10.33 17.31 10.09
C PRO A 41 10.18 16.23 9.02
N SER A 42 9.07 16.27 8.27
CA SER A 42 8.84 15.38 7.15
C SER A 42 9.04 16.09 5.81
N ALA A 43 9.34 15.34 4.75
CA ALA A 43 9.51 15.89 3.41
C ALA A 43 8.23 16.57 2.87
N CYS A 44 7.05 16.08 3.26
CA CYS A 44 5.77 16.63 2.76
C CYS A 44 5.31 17.88 3.51
N PHE A 45 5.47 17.90 4.84
CA PHE A 45 4.78 18.88 5.70
C PHE A 45 5.73 19.61 6.65
N GLY A 46 7.05 19.37 6.55
CA GLY A 46 8.03 19.95 7.44
C GLY A 46 7.68 19.63 8.89
N SER A 47 7.63 20.65 9.74
CA SER A 47 7.32 20.49 11.17
C SER A 47 5.83 20.53 11.50
N ASP A 48 4.93 20.61 10.51
CA ASP A 48 3.48 20.66 10.75
C ASP A 48 2.90 19.26 11.06
N SER A 49 2.84 18.93 12.34
CA SER A 49 2.25 17.67 12.82
C SER A 49 0.73 17.61 12.67
N THR A 50 0.04 18.72 12.40
CA THR A 50 -1.43 18.72 12.22
C THR A 50 -1.84 18.04 10.90
N GLN A 51 -0.91 17.85 9.97
CA GLN A 51 -1.12 17.13 8.72
C GLN A 51 -1.13 15.61 8.88
N PHE A 52 -0.69 15.09 10.04
CA PHE A 52 -0.63 13.66 10.31
C PHE A 52 -2.01 13.15 10.76
N PRO A 53 -2.42 11.95 10.34
CA PRO A 53 -3.68 11.37 10.78
C PRO A 53 -3.63 11.05 12.28
N SER A 54 -4.73 11.31 13.00
CA SER A 54 -4.83 11.06 14.45
C SER A 54 -4.69 9.58 14.84
N SER A 55 -4.95 8.65 13.92
CA SER A 55 -4.70 7.22 14.08
C SER A 55 -3.21 6.86 14.11
N ASN A 56 -2.33 7.80 13.73
CA ASN A 56 -0.94 7.55 13.38
C ASN A 56 -0.75 6.54 12.24
N PHE A 57 -1.76 6.36 11.38
CA PHE A 57 -1.63 5.49 10.20
C PHE A 57 -1.07 6.27 9.02
N PHE A 58 0.25 6.35 8.98
CA PHE A 58 0.98 7.01 7.90
C PHE A 58 2.25 6.26 7.54
N ALA A 59 2.83 6.66 6.41
CA ALA A 59 4.07 6.10 5.89
C ALA A 59 4.93 7.15 5.17
N ALA A 60 6.20 6.81 5.01
CA ALA A 60 7.11 7.44 4.08
C ALA A 60 7.12 6.67 2.75
N ALA A 61 7.11 7.40 1.64
CA ALA A 61 7.11 6.85 0.30
C ALA A 61 8.55 6.69 -0.23
N SER A 62 8.87 5.51 -0.75
CA SER A 62 10.13 5.28 -1.47
C SER A 62 10.05 5.75 -2.91
N GLU A 63 11.18 5.83 -3.60
CA GLU A 63 11.28 6.42 -4.95
C GLU A 63 10.31 5.84 -5.98
N GLY A 64 9.94 4.56 -5.87
CA GLY A 64 8.96 3.94 -6.76
C GLY A 64 7.53 4.48 -6.63
N ILE A 65 7.21 5.18 -5.53
CA ILE A 65 5.89 5.78 -5.27
C ILE A 65 5.95 7.26 -4.92
N TRP A 66 7.13 7.82 -4.64
CA TRP A 66 7.33 9.20 -4.20
C TRP A 66 6.86 10.23 -5.23
N ASP A 67 7.03 9.92 -6.51
CA ASP A 67 6.49 10.69 -7.64
C ASP A 67 6.84 12.19 -7.55
N ASP A 68 8.13 12.49 -7.34
CA ASP A 68 8.65 13.85 -7.16
C ASP A 68 7.89 14.70 -6.14
N GLY A 69 7.35 14.06 -5.10
CA GLY A 69 6.58 14.70 -4.02
C GLY A 69 5.08 14.78 -4.29
N ALA A 70 4.60 14.41 -5.48
CA ALA A 70 3.18 14.32 -5.77
C ALA A 70 2.48 13.23 -4.94
N ALA A 71 3.25 12.33 -4.31
CA ALA A 71 2.74 11.36 -3.34
C ALA A 71 2.27 11.98 -2.02
N CYS A 72 2.69 13.20 -1.68
CA CYS A 72 2.34 13.82 -0.41
C CYS A 72 0.82 13.92 -0.22
N GLY A 73 0.33 13.35 0.87
CA GLY A 73 -1.09 13.30 1.20
C GLY A 73 -1.90 12.25 0.45
N ARG A 74 -1.33 11.50 -0.50
CA ARG A 74 -2.01 10.33 -1.10
C ARG A 74 -2.35 9.32 -0.01
N GLN A 75 -3.49 8.67 -0.18
CA GLN A 75 -3.99 7.67 0.75
C GLN A 75 -4.00 6.30 0.09
N TYR A 76 -3.63 5.30 0.86
CA TYR A 76 -3.59 3.92 0.40
C TYR A 76 -4.33 3.02 1.39
N LEU A 77 -5.10 2.07 0.88
CA LEU A 77 -5.49 0.90 1.66
C LEU A 77 -4.36 -0.11 1.56
N ILE A 78 -3.91 -0.64 2.70
CA ILE A 78 -2.81 -1.60 2.78
C ILE A 78 -3.20 -2.81 3.64
N SER A 79 -2.73 -4.00 3.25
CA SER A 79 -2.86 -5.22 4.06
C SER A 79 -1.57 -6.06 4.00
N CYS A 80 -1.35 -6.89 5.02
CA CYS A 80 -0.19 -7.78 5.09
C CYS A 80 -0.49 -9.11 4.39
N ILE A 81 0.30 -9.45 3.36
CA ILE A 81 0.20 -10.73 2.65
C ILE A 81 1.08 -11.79 3.31
N SER A 82 2.33 -11.42 3.59
CA SER A 82 3.29 -12.33 4.21
C SER A 82 4.45 -11.58 4.88
N SER A 83 5.22 -12.28 5.70
CA SER A 83 6.47 -11.80 6.27
C SER A 83 7.47 -12.95 6.39
N VAL A 84 8.75 -12.60 6.58
CA VAL A 84 9.81 -13.56 6.93
C VAL A 84 9.59 -14.18 8.32
N LEU A 85 8.91 -13.46 9.22
CA LEU A 85 8.50 -14.01 10.51
C LEU A 85 7.21 -14.83 10.34
N PRO A 86 7.21 -16.12 10.71
CA PRO A 86 6.02 -16.96 10.62
C PRO A 86 4.85 -16.36 11.40
N LYS A 87 3.66 -16.34 10.77
CA LYS A 87 2.41 -15.85 11.36
C LYS A 87 2.45 -14.38 11.84
N ALA A 88 3.33 -13.55 11.28
CA ALA A 88 3.38 -12.13 11.65
C ALA A 88 2.20 -11.31 11.13
N CYS A 89 1.65 -11.61 9.94
CA CYS A 89 0.50 -10.87 9.42
C CYS A 89 -0.76 -11.12 10.25
N LYS A 90 -1.53 -10.05 10.49
CA LYS A 90 -2.87 -10.13 11.10
C LYS A 90 -3.92 -10.40 10.01
N PRO A 91 -4.55 -11.59 9.98
CA PRO A 91 -5.45 -11.95 8.89
C PRO A 91 -6.68 -11.04 8.81
N GLY A 92 -7.02 -10.58 7.61
CA GLY A 92 -8.22 -9.76 7.35
C GLY A 92 -8.08 -8.28 7.72
N GLU A 93 -6.95 -7.85 8.27
CA GLU A 93 -6.72 -6.45 8.62
C GLU A 93 -6.30 -5.65 7.38
N THR A 94 -7.06 -4.59 7.09
CA THR A 94 -6.73 -3.59 6.07
C THR A 94 -6.89 -2.22 6.67
N ILE A 95 -5.86 -1.39 6.58
CA ILE A 95 -5.88 -0.02 7.11
C ILE A 95 -5.73 0.99 5.99
N GLN A 96 -6.29 2.18 6.19
CA GLN A 96 -5.99 3.33 5.36
C GLN A 96 -4.81 4.09 5.95
N ILE A 97 -3.78 4.33 5.16
CA ILE A 97 -2.62 5.15 5.51
C ILE A 97 -2.56 6.42 4.67
N LYS A 98 -1.87 7.44 5.17
CA LYS A 98 -1.49 8.66 4.42
C LYS A 98 0.02 8.70 4.19
N ILE A 99 0.46 9.10 3.00
CA ILE A 99 1.87 9.42 2.77
C ILE A 99 2.18 10.80 3.34
N VAL A 100 3.15 10.85 4.26
CA VAL A 100 3.53 12.07 4.98
C VAL A 100 5.02 12.41 4.86
N ASP A 101 5.82 11.52 4.28
CA ASP A 101 7.28 11.69 4.20
C ASP A 101 7.88 10.96 2.98
N ARG A 102 9.17 11.19 2.72
CA ARG A 102 9.99 10.49 1.72
C ARG A 102 10.96 9.56 2.42
N ALA A 103 10.94 8.27 2.06
CA ALA A 103 11.74 7.24 2.72
C ALA A 103 13.26 7.53 2.71
N GLN A 104 13.76 8.25 1.71
CA GLN A 104 15.18 8.63 1.61
C GLN A 104 15.63 9.63 2.68
N ASN A 105 14.70 10.42 3.23
CA ASN A 105 15.00 11.55 4.11
C ASN A 105 14.43 11.38 5.53
N ILE A 106 13.90 10.21 5.88
CA ILE A 106 13.35 9.98 7.22
C ILE A 106 14.44 10.00 8.28
N THR A 107 14.11 10.52 9.46
CA THR A 107 15.10 10.78 10.52
C THR A 107 15.63 9.51 11.19
N SER A 108 14.81 8.47 11.29
CA SER A 108 15.20 7.18 11.87
C SER A 108 15.50 6.16 10.79
N THR A 109 16.52 5.33 10.97
CA THR A 109 16.81 4.21 10.07
C THR A 109 15.63 3.24 9.97
N PRO A 110 15.07 2.99 8.77
CA PRO A 110 14.09 1.94 8.56
C PRO A 110 14.57 0.56 9.02
N THR A 111 13.66 -0.29 9.50
CA THR A 111 13.97 -1.70 9.79
C THR A 111 14.46 -2.47 8.58
N ARG A 112 14.04 -2.08 7.37
CA ARG A 112 14.57 -2.58 6.10
C ARG A 112 14.59 -1.49 5.04
N GLN A 113 15.75 -1.30 4.42
CA GLN A 113 15.94 -0.35 3.34
C GLN A 113 15.29 -0.82 2.02
N GLY A 114 14.91 0.13 1.17
CA GLY A 114 14.43 -0.15 -0.19
C GLY A 114 13.06 -0.84 -0.27
N THR A 115 12.24 -0.74 0.78
CA THR A 115 10.84 -1.19 0.72
C THR A 115 9.98 -0.20 -0.04
N THR A 116 8.83 -0.62 -0.58
CA THR A 116 7.90 0.26 -1.31
C THR A 116 7.41 1.42 -0.43
N MET A 117 7.04 1.10 0.82
CA MET A 117 6.63 2.06 1.84
C MET A 117 7.40 1.80 3.13
N VAL A 118 7.59 2.84 3.94
CA VAL A 118 8.14 2.72 5.31
C VAL A 118 7.08 3.22 6.27
N LEU A 119 6.45 2.30 6.99
CA LEU A 119 5.29 2.56 7.84
C LEU A 119 5.69 3.12 9.19
N SER A 120 4.85 3.99 9.74
CA SER A 120 4.89 4.30 11.17
C SER A 120 4.73 3.03 12.02
N THR A 121 5.20 3.09 13.26
CA THR A 121 5.07 1.98 14.22
C THR A 121 3.62 1.58 14.43
N ALA A 122 2.70 2.55 14.49
CA ALA A 122 1.27 2.28 14.64
C ALA A 122 0.68 1.58 13.40
N ALA A 123 1.02 2.02 12.19
CA ALA A 123 0.54 1.38 10.96
C ALA A 123 1.05 -0.07 10.81
N LEU A 124 2.34 -0.32 11.06
CA LEU A 124 2.88 -1.70 11.02
C LEU A 124 2.17 -2.59 12.05
N ALA A 125 2.06 -2.12 13.29
CA ALA A 125 1.43 -2.85 14.38
C ALA A 125 -0.05 -3.14 14.13
N ALA A 126 -0.74 -2.37 13.29
CA ALA A 126 -2.14 -2.60 12.97
C ALA A 126 -2.33 -3.80 12.01
N ILE A 127 -1.38 -4.06 11.10
CA ILE A 127 -1.51 -5.13 10.09
C ILE A 127 -0.58 -6.34 10.35
N ALA A 128 0.39 -6.22 11.24
CA ALA A 128 1.33 -7.30 11.55
C ALA A 128 1.91 -7.22 12.97
N ASP A 129 2.70 -8.22 13.34
CA ASP A 129 3.59 -8.21 14.50
C ASP A 129 4.64 -7.09 14.34
N SER A 130 4.79 -6.25 15.37
CA SER A 130 5.73 -5.12 15.37
C SER A 130 7.20 -5.52 15.29
N ASN A 131 7.54 -6.79 15.53
CA ASN A 131 8.90 -7.31 15.40
C ASN A 131 9.25 -7.72 13.97
N ALA A 132 8.29 -7.72 13.04
CA ALA A 132 8.54 -8.06 11.65
C ALA A 132 9.47 -7.02 11.00
N PRO A 133 10.67 -7.43 10.52
CA PRO A 133 11.62 -6.48 9.95
C PRO A 133 11.11 -5.89 8.62
N SER A 134 10.31 -6.66 7.90
CA SER A 134 9.59 -6.24 6.69
C SER A 134 8.38 -7.13 6.42
N LEU A 135 7.44 -6.58 5.65
CA LEU A 135 6.23 -7.24 5.18
C LEU A 135 6.20 -7.23 3.65
N ASN A 136 5.59 -8.26 3.06
CA ASN A 136 5.01 -8.16 1.73
C ASN A 136 3.56 -7.70 1.91
N ILE A 137 3.19 -6.65 1.21
CA ILE A 137 1.88 -6.00 1.33
C ILE A 137 1.17 -5.98 -0.02
N ASP A 138 -0.16 -6.02 0.03
CA ASP A 138 -0.94 -5.42 -1.03
C ASP A 138 -1.24 -3.98 -0.65
N PHE A 139 -1.37 -3.13 -1.67
CA PHE A 139 -1.79 -1.77 -1.49
C PHE A 139 -2.56 -1.27 -2.71
N ARG A 140 -3.44 -0.29 -2.48
CA ARG A 140 -4.12 0.43 -3.56
C ARG A 140 -4.42 1.85 -3.14
N GLN A 141 -4.30 2.78 -4.07
CA GLN A 141 -4.66 4.17 -3.82
C GLN A 141 -6.19 4.30 -3.68
N VAL A 142 -6.64 5.24 -2.82
CA VAL A 142 -8.06 5.60 -2.63
C VAL A 142 -8.35 6.95 -3.25
#